data_AF-A0A0V0T769-F1
#
_entry.id   AF-A0A0V0T769-F1
#
_cell.length_a   1.000
_cell.length_b   1.000
_cell.length_c   1.000
_cell.angle_alpha   90.00
_cell.angle_beta   90.00
_cell.angle_gamma   90.00
#
_symmetry.space_group_name_H-M   'P 1'
#
loop_
_entity.id
_entity.type
_entity.pdbx_description
1 polymer ?
#
loop_
_entity_poly.entity_id
_entity_poly.type
_entity_poly.pdbx_seq_one_letter_code
_entity_poly.pdbx_strand_id
1 'polypeptide(L)'
;MKEVTLLTLLIFCIFHFCIAQTSKCQRADGGVAAAPAWDAYPQDLDNNAGDHSFKKALESVTGTHQNKHFFAYNNAAAGVVGVKTKSNSVIILDTTDAADAAAWIVHTVPGYPIPKATYTFPASEYKNGHLLICLTIAESQIEPIAAALFMASPFIHYNDVPEAEVKTRPTLRKLLNGETAVMPPFATKQNIGTQAVPSVPVQIFSKSGRSKYEIYQKVISKQLKKTIKVWSRRDKKLKANCKIPGRHILLVSSPISVDNQASSLEKDVTNWLIPENGDVFCAVDKPYAISQKVVLYKPPGEKRGKILVPPGDAWADNPQDLQNAAAHSFAKALESVVQNHNDKKFFAYNNAASGVVILDIRAGTDEAAWIVHTVPGYPIPKVQYTFPASEYANGHLLICLTISESQIEPIVSRTSLKG
;
A
#
# COMPACT_ATOMS: atom_id res chain seq x y z
N MET A 1 -20.76 7.51 -18.42
CA MET A 1 -20.59 6.43 -17.43
C MET A 1 -19.27 6.66 -16.74
N LYS A 2 -19.26 6.64 -15.40
CA LYS A 2 -18.13 7.09 -14.55
C LYS A 2 -17.39 5.87 -14.03
N GLU A 3 -16.17 5.66 -14.51
CA GLU A 3 -15.16 4.83 -13.84
C GLU A 3 -14.35 5.70 -12.88
N VAL A 4 -14.11 5.20 -11.66
CA VAL A 4 -13.33 5.85 -10.61
C VAL A 4 -12.46 4.78 -9.94
N THR A 5 -11.16 4.82 -10.17
CA THR A 5 -10.18 3.89 -9.56
C THR A 5 -9.44 4.58 -8.41
N LEU A 6 -9.25 3.84 -7.31
CA LEU A 6 -8.96 4.38 -5.97
C LEU A 6 -7.68 3.80 -5.35
N LEU A 7 -6.98 4.60 -4.54
CA LEU A 7 -5.85 4.19 -3.72
C LEU A 7 -6.27 3.64 -2.36
N THR A 8 -5.74 2.47 -1.99
CA THR A 8 -6.16 1.68 -0.82
C THR A 8 -5.02 1.35 0.15
N LEU A 9 -5.24 1.44 1.47
CA LEU A 9 -4.29 1.01 2.50
C LEU A 9 -4.98 0.11 3.57
N LEU A 10 -4.48 -1.10 3.74
CA LEU A 10 -4.86 -2.22 4.62
C LEU A 10 -3.69 -2.61 5.54
N ILE A 11 -3.94 -2.61 6.85
CA ILE A 11 -2.94 -3.01 7.86
C ILE A 11 -3.52 -4.10 8.76
N PHE A 12 -2.79 -5.20 8.88
CA PHE A 12 -3.06 -6.32 9.78
C PHE A 12 -2.17 -6.24 10.99
N CYS A 13 -2.71 -6.33 12.20
CA CYS A 13 -1.95 -6.45 13.45
C CYS A 13 -2.37 -7.72 14.19
N ILE A 14 -1.47 -8.70 14.27
CA ILE A 14 -1.66 -9.97 14.99
C ILE A 14 -1.17 -9.77 16.41
N PHE A 15 -2.05 -9.90 17.41
CA PHE A 15 -1.70 -9.75 18.82
C PHE A 15 -1.41 -11.13 19.41
N HIS A 16 -0.22 -11.26 20.02
CA HIS A 16 0.35 -12.47 20.64
C HIS A 16 0.84 -13.57 19.68
N PHE A 17 2.16 -13.66 19.54
CA PHE A 17 2.85 -14.95 19.37
C PHE A 17 2.81 -15.66 20.72
N CYS A 18 1.71 -16.35 21.02
CA CYS A 18 1.72 -17.38 22.05
C CYS A 18 1.90 -18.74 21.39
N ILE A 19 2.81 -19.48 21.99
CA ILE A 19 3.38 -20.73 21.54
C ILE A 19 2.37 -21.86 21.80
N ALA A 20 1.70 -22.36 20.76
CA ALA A 20 1.21 -23.72 20.64
C ALA A 20 0.50 -23.92 19.28
N GLN A 21 0.80 -25.05 18.64
CA GLN A 21 0.30 -25.55 17.36
C GLN A 21 -1.24 -25.79 17.41
N THR A 22 -2.04 -25.88 16.35
CA THR A 22 -1.88 -26.47 15.01
C THR A 22 -2.73 -25.67 14.00
N SER A 23 -2.17 -25.35 12.82
CA SER A 23 -2.92 -24.84 11.68
C SER A 23 -3.10 -25.96 10.65
N LYS A 24 -4.12 -25.91 9.79
CA LYS A 24 -4.24 -26.84 8.64
C LYS A 24 -3.08 -26.72 7.62
N CYS A 25 -2.13 -25.80 7.83
CA CYS A 25 -0.80 -25.82 7.24
C CYS A 25 0.13 -26.65 8.15
N GLN A 26 0.22 -27.97 7.92
CA GLN A 26 1.13 -28.84 8.66
C GLN A 26 2.55 -28.77 8.07
N ARG A 27 3.56 -28.85 8.95
CA ARG A 27 4.88 -29.41 8.61
C ARG A 27 4.64 -30.91 8.33
N ALA A 28 5.27 -31.49 7.31
CA ALA A 28 5.01 -32.87 6.87
C ALA A 28 5.46 -33.96 7.90
N ASP A 29 5.93 -33.55 9.06
CA ASP A 29 6.55 -34.32 10.11
C ASP A 29 5.91 -33.97 11.46
N GLY A 30 4.93 -34.79 11.88
CA GLY A 30 4.02 -34.57 13.02
C GLY A 30 4.65 -34.57 14.42
N GLY A 31 5.54 -33.63 14.73
CA GLY A 31 6.06 -33.39 16.08
C GLY A 31 5.56 -32.09 16.71
N VAL A 32 4.87 -32.19 17.85
CA VAL A 32 4.48 -31.03 18.66
C VAL A 32 5.60 -30.64 19.63
N ALA A 33 6.25 -29.51 19.40
CA ALA A 33 7.22 -28.91 20.33
C ALA A 33 7.06 -27.39 20.39
N ALA A 34 7.55 -26.80 21.50
CA ALA A 34 7.52 -25.37 21.84
C ALA A 34 7.91 -24.47 20.65
N ALA A 35 7.39 -23.23 20.61
CA ALA A 35 7.30 -22.47 19.38
C ALA A 35 8.69 -22.28 18.82
N PRO A 36 8.88 -22.72 17.56
CA PRO A 36 10.16 -22.55 16.94
C PRO A 36 10.43 -21.06 16.78
N ALA A 37 11.70 -20.69 16.85
CA ALA A 37 12.19 -19.49 16.21
C ALA A 37 11.80 -19.49 14.71
N TRP A 38 12.02 -18.37 14.01
CA TRP A 38 12.06 -18.45 12.55
C TRP A 38 13.01 -19.58 12.16
N ASP A 39 12.50 -20.55 11.40
CA ASP A 39 13.19 -21.77 11.04
C ASP A 39 13.13 -21.91 9.52
N ALA A 40 14.21 -22.39 8.92
CA ALA A 40 14.28 -22.62 7.49
C ALA A 40 13.17 -23.57 7.07
N TYR A 41 12.41 -23.19 6.04
CA TYR A 41 11.44 -24.08 5.46
C TYR A 41 12.18 -25.12 4.58
N PRO A 42 11.88 -26.43 4.71
CA PRO A 42 12.71 -27.49 4.12
C PRO A 42 12.55 -27.67 2.61
N GLN A 43 11.70 -26.89 1.95
CA GLN A 43 11.35 -27.03 0.53
C GLN A 43 11.26 -25.67 -0.15
N ASP A 44 11.63 -25.59 -1.42
CA ASP A 44 11.45 -24.38 -2.21
C ASP A 44 9.97 -24.13 -2.53
N LEU A 45 9.59 -22.84 -2.61
CA LEU A 45 8.20 -22.43 -2.85
C LEU A 45 7.73 -22.68 -4.30
N ASP A 46 8.61 -23.02 -5.22
CA ASP A 46 8.29 -23.34 -6.61
C ASP A 46 8.28 -24.84 -6.89
N ASN A 47 8.58 -25.65 -5.87
CA ASN A 47 8.60 -27.09 -6.00
C ASN A 47 7.17 -27.63 -6.23
N ASN A 48 6.82 -27.83 -7.50
CA ASN A 48 5.55 -28.45 -7.90
C ASN A 48 5.44 -29.93 -7.49
N ALA A 49 6.55 -30.60 -7.16
CA ALA A 49 6.58 -32.00 -6.74
C ALA A 49 6.45 -32.18 -5.21
N GLY A 50 6.63 -31.12 -4.40
CA GLY A 50 6.47 -31.13 -2.95
C GLY A 50 5.16 -30.51 -2.48
N ASP A 51 4.59 -31.01 -1.39
CA ASP A 51 3.46 -30.40 -0.68
C ASP A 51 3.98 -29.43 0.38
N HIS A 52 4.30 -28.20 -0.02
CA HIS A 52 4.56 -27.14 0.94
C HIS A 52 3.26 -26.47 1.41
N SER A 53 3.31 -25.84 2.58
CA SER A 53 2.15 -25.29 3.30
C SER A 53 1.31 -24.34 2.44
N PHE A 54 1.94 -23.43 1.70
CA PHE A 54 1.23 -22.46 0.85
C PHE A 54 0.62 -23.07 -0.40
N LYS A 55 1.27 -24.05 -1.05
CA LYS A 55 0.65 -24.79 -2.16
C LYS A 55 -0.60 -25.52 -1.68
N LYS A 56 -0.53 -26.15 -0.50
CA LYS A 56 -1.68 -26.83 0.11
C LYS A 56 -2.80 -25.85 0.48
N ALA A 57 -2.46 -24.72 1.09
CA ALA A 57 -3.44 -23.68 1.43
C ALA A 57 -4.15 -23.10 0.19
N LEU A 58 -3.48 -23.12 -0.97
CA LEU A 58 -3.97 -22.60 -2.25
C LEU A 58 -4.52 -23.68 -3.19
N GLU A 59 -4.66 -24.92 -2.74
CA GLU A 59 -5.18 -26.02 -3.55
C GLU A 59 -6.60 -25.73 -4.08
N SER A 60 -7.43 -25.08 -3.25
CA SER A 60 -8.78 -24.65 -3.65
C SER A 60 -8.81 -23.43 -4.58
N VAL A 61 -7.71 -22.67 -4.62
CA VAL A 61 -7.55 -21.49 -5.47
C VAL A 61 -7.06 -21.88 -6.86
N THR A 62 -6.19 -22.89 -6.93
CA THR A 62 -5.55 -23.38 -8.16
C THR A 62 -6.36 -24.48 -8.86
N GLY A 63 -7.20 -25.22 -8.12
CA GLY A 63 -8.10 -26.26 -8.63
C GLY A 63 -9.59 -25.92 -8.53
N THR A 64 -10.42 -26.85 -9.02
CA THR A 64 -11.88 -26.80 -8.84
C THR A 64 -12.27 -27.71 -7.69
N HIS A 65 -13.04 -27.17 -6.74
CA HIS A 65 -13.55 -27.87 -5.58
C HIS A 65 -15.02 -27.49 -5.41
N GLN A 66 -15.88 -28.48 -5.16
CA GLN A 66 -17.33 -28.26 -5.20
C GLN A 66 -17.83 -27.28 -4.13
N ASN A 67 -17.27 -27.35 -2.92
CA ASN A 67 -17.72 -26.57 -1.77
C ASN A 67 -16.69 -25.51 -1.33
N LYS A 68 -15.70 -25.20 -2.18
CA LYS A 68 -14.67 -24.20 -1.85
C LYS A 68 -14.78 -23.06 -2.83
N HIS A 69 -15.08 -21.90 -2.28
CA HIS A 69 -15.24 -20.66 -3.03
C HIS A 69 -14.27 -19.63 -2.49
N PHE A 70 -13.89 -18.67 -3.30
CA PHE A 70 -12.97 -17.63 -2.89
C PHE A 70 -13.15 -16.35 -3.70
N PHE A 71 -12.65 -15.27 -3.11
CA PHE A 71 -12.39 -14.04 -3.84
C PHE A 71 -10.95 -13.61 -3.58
N ALA A 72 -10.35 -12.99 -4.59
CA ALA A 72 -8.95 -12.58 -4.56
C ALA A 72 -8.80 -11.13 -5.01
N TYR A 73 -7.89 -10.42 -4.37
CA TYR A 73 -7.45 -9.09 -4.77
C TYR A 73 -5.92 -9.04 -4.85
N ASN A 74 -5.40 -8.33 -5.85
CA ASN A 74 -3.97 -8.32 -6.15
C ASN A 74 -3.56 -6.99 -6.81
N ASN A 75 -2.29 -6.63 -6.67
CA ASN A 75 -1.62 -5.47 -7.22
C ASN A 75 -1.25 -5.56 -8.72
N ALA A 76 -1.25 -6.77 -9.27
CA ALA A 76 -0.84 -7.08 -10.64
C ALA A 76 -1.59 -8.33 -11.14
N ALA A 77 -2.92 -8.32 -11.04
CA ALA A 77 -3.75 -9.43 -11.50
C ALA A 77 -3.45 -9.76 -12.98
N ALA A 78 -3.22 -11.05 -13.27
CA ALA A 78 -2.90 -11.51 -14.61
C ALA A 78 -3.99 -11.07 -15.61
N GLY A 79 -3.57 -10.44 -16.72
CA GLY A 79 -4.49 -9.92 -17.75
C GLY A 79 -5.09 -8.54 -17.47
N VAL A 80 -4.83 -7.93 -16.31
CA VAL A 80 -5.31 -6.58 -15.98
C VAL A 80 -4.20 -5.55 -16.18
N VAL A 81 -4.43 -4.58 -17.07
CA VAL A 81 -3.48 -3.49 -17.38
C VAL A 81 -3.96 -2.19 -16.75
N GLY A 82 -3.05 -1.44 -16.12
CA GLY A 82 -3.34 -0.09 -15.60
C GLY A 82 -3.82 -0.01 -14.15
N VAL A 83 -4.21 -1.13 -13.52
CA VAL A 83 -4.62 -1.15 -12.10
C VAL A 83 -3.48 -1.64 -11.22
N LYS A 84 -2.81 -0.72 -10.52
CA LYS A 84 -1.78 -1.03 -9.51
C LYS A 84 -2.33 -0.80 -8.09
N THR A 85 -2.82 -1.85 -7.44
CA THR A 85 -3.06 -1.82 -5.98
C THR A 85 -1.76 -2.20 -5.24
N LYS A 86 -1.74 -2.29 -3.90
CA LYS A 86 -0.53 -2.72 -3.15
C LYS A 86 -0.83 -3.79 -2.09
N SER A 87 -2.07 -4.26 -2.06
CA SER A 87 -2.55 -5.27 -1.13
C SER A 87 -2.82 -6.53 -1.96
N ASN A 88 -2.30 -7.68 -1.52
CA ASN A 88 -2.58 -8.95 -2.19
C ASN A 88 -3.10 -9.95 -1.17
N SER A 89 -4.27 -10.52 -1.44
CA SER A 89 -4.81 -11.56 -0.59
C SER A 89 -5.84 -12.41 -1.30
N VAL A 90 -6.07 -13.59 -0.71
CA VAL A 90 -7.14 -14.50 -1.09
C VAL A 90 -7.93 -14.86 0.16
N ILE A 91 -9.26 -14.78 0.06
CA ILE A 91 -10.18 -15.23 1.12
C ILE A 91 -10.92 -16.44 0.56
N ILE A 92 -10.81 -17.57 1.26
CA ILE A 92 -11.38 -18.87 0.88
C ILE A 92 -12.47 -19.21 1.90
N LEU A 93 -13.62 -19.69 1.41
CA LEU A 93 -14.79 -20.11 2.16
C LEU A 93 -15.03 -21.60 1.89
N ASP A 94 -15.43 -22.33 2.93
CA ASP A 94 -15.97 -23.68 2.83
C ASP A 94 -17.48 -23.63 3.02
N THR A 95 -18.24 -23.94 1.97
CA THR A 95 -19.70 -23.94 1.99
C THR A 95 -20.27 -25.34 2.23
N THR A 96 -19.45 -26.28 2.72
CA THR A 96 -19.95 -27.60 3.13
C THR A 96 -20.86 -27.44 4.35
N ASP A 97 -22.06 -28.00 4.30
CA ASP A 97 -23.01 -27.95 5.42
C ASP A 97 -22.34 -28.35 6.74
N ALA A 98 -22.57 -27.53 7.78
CA ALA A 98 -21.99 -27.61 9.13
C ALA A 98 -20.50 -27.23 9.29
N ALA A 99 -19.78 -26.83 8.23
CA ALA A 99 -18.41 -26.34 8.35
C ALA A 99 -18.36 -24.80 8.50
N ASP A 100 -18.23 -24.27 9.72
CA ASP A 100 -17.90 -22.84 9.94
C ASP A 100 -16.39 -22.62 9.69
N ALA A 101 -15.94 -22.76 8.44
CA ALA A 101 -14.52 -22.78 8.09
C ALA A 101 -14.17 -21.87 6.90
N ALA A 102 -13.18 -21.02 7.11
CA ALA A 102 -12.61 -20.16 6.09
C ALA A 102 -11.10 -19.99 6.28
N ALA A 103 -10.43 -19.48 5.26
CA ALA A 103 -9.02 -19.14 5.32
C ALA A 103 -8.78 -17.76 4.71
N TRP A 104 -7.85 -17.03 5.31
CA TRP A 104 -7.41 -15.75 4.78
C TRP A 104 -5.89 -15.74 4.59
N ILE A 105 -5.48 -15.56 3.34
CA ILE A 105 -4.08 -15.53 2.95
C ILE A 105 -3.72 -14.10 2.56
N VAL A 106 -2.81 -13.47 3.30
CA VAL A 106 -2.27 -12.12 3.01
C VAL A 106 -0.84 -12.27 2.53
N HIS A 107 -0.46 -11.62 1.43
CA HIS A 107 0.91 -11.70 0.91
C HIS A 107 1.38 -10.45 0.17
N THR A 108 2.68 -10.39 -0.11
CA THR A 108 3.31 -9.30 -0.87
C THR A 108 3.72 -9.68 -2.30
N VAL A 109 3.52 -10.95 -2.69
CA VAL A 109 3.91 -11.47 -4.02
C VAL A 109 2.98 -10.93 -5.12
N PRO A 110 3.47 -10.15 -6.10
CA PRO A 110 2.64 -9.62 -7.17
C PRO A 110 2.15 -10.70 -8.13
N GLY A 111 0.90 -10.58 -8.59
CA GLY A 111 0.28 -11.51 -9.55
C GLY A 111 0.02 -12.93 -9.04
N TYR A 112 0.32 -13.20 -7.77
CA TYR A 112 0.15 -14.50 -7.11
C TYR A 112 -1.10 -14.55 -6.22
N PRO A 113 -1.70 -15.72 -5.97
CA PRO A 113 -1.71 -16.84 -6.91
C PRO A 113 -2.52 -16.47 -8.16
N ILE A 114 -2.38 -17.27 -9.22
CA ILE A 114 -3.26 -17.15 -10.39
C ILE A 114 -4.50 -18.03 -10.13
N PRO A 115 -5.72 -17.45 -10.04
CA PRO A 115 -6.94 -18.23 -9.83
C PRO A 115 -7.16 -19.27 -10.93
N LYS A 116 -7.53 -20.50 -10.54
CA LYS A 116 -7.87 -21.63 -11.41
C LYS A 116 -6.77 -22.02 -12.42
N ALA A 117 -5.53 -21.67 -12.12
CA ALA A 117 -4.35 -22.12 -12.86
C ALA A 117 -3.50 -23.03 -11.97
N THR A 118 -2.65 -23.84 -12.60
CA THR A 118 -1.66 -24.66 -11.90
C THR A 118 -0.83 -23.79 -10.94
N TYR A 119 -0.59 -24.30 -9.74
CA TYR A 119 0.27 -23.65 -8.77
C TYR A 119 1.63 -23.30 -9.39
N THR A 120 2.06 -22.06 -9.23
CA THR A 120 3.38 -21.58 -9.66
C THR A 120 3.75 -20.37 -8.83
N PHE A 121 4.98 -20.36 -8.29
CA PHE A 121 5.54 -19.14 -7.72
C PHE A 121 6.17 -18.29 -8.84
N PRO A 122 5.95 -16.96 -8.88
CA PRO A 122 6.50 -16.13 -9.95
C PRO A 122 8.03 -16.07 -9.92
N ALA A 123 8.70 -16.60 -10.95
CA ALA A 123 10.16 -16.63 -11.01
C ALA A 123 10.83 -15.24 -10.98
N SER A 124 10.13 -14.19 -11.41
CA SER A 124 10.61 -12.80 -11.32
C SER A 124 10.80 -12.31 -9.88
N GLU A 125 10.15 -12.98 -8.92
CA GLU A 125 10.07 -12.58 -7.53
C GLU A 125 11.05 -13.31 -6.61
N TYR A 126 11.79 -14.33 -7.09
CA TYR A 126 12.80 -15.04 -6.28
C TYR A 126 13.92 -14.14 -5.75
N LYS A 127 14.19 -13.02 -6.43
CA LYS A 127 15.21 -12.04 -6.03
C LYS A 127 14.75 -11.08 -4.91
N ASN A 128 13.47 -11.14 -4.54
CA ASN A 128 12.83 -10.23 -3.59
C ASN A 128 12.38 -10.99 -2.33
N GLY A 129 12.53 -10.36 -1.16
CA GLY A 129 11.94 -10.81 0.08
C GLY A 129 10.44 -10.56 0.10
N HIS A 130 9.67 -11.60 0.41
CA HIS A 130 8.22 -11.56 0.51
C HIS A 130 7.72 -12.07 1.86
N LEU A 131 6.52 -11.62 2.23
CA LEU A 131 5.80 -12.08 3.42
C LEU A 131 4.52 -12.74 2.96
N LEU A 132 4.22 -13.92 3.49
CA LEU A 132 2.97 -14.63 3.30
C LEU A 132 2.44 -15.03 4.68
N ILE A 133 1.17 -14.74 4.95
CA ILE A 133 0.47 -15.06 6.18
C ILE A 133 -0.78 -15.83 5.81
N CYS A 134 -1.04 -16.96 6.47
CA CYS A 134 -2.28 -17.72 6.32
C CYS A 134 -2.98 -17.83 7.67
N LEU A 135 -4.23 -17.39 7.74
CA LEU A 135 -5.06 -17.46 8.93
C LEU A 135 -6.20 -18.45 8.68
N THR A 136 -6.34 -19.45 9.55
CA THR A 136 -7.55 -20.27 9.62
C THR A 136 -8.57 -19.56 10.51
N ILE A 137 -9.74 -19.26 9.97
CA ILE A 137 -10.76 -18.43 10.60
C ILE A 137 -12.12 -19.11 10.45
N ALA A 138 -13.05 -18.78 11.34
CA ALA A 138 -14.43 -19.17 11.14
C ALA A 138 -15.03 -18.39 9.96
N GLU A 139 -15.95 -18.99 9.23
CA GLU A 139 -16.67 -18.35 8.13
C GLU A 139 -17.48 -17.14 8.62
N SER A 140 -17.94 -17.18 9.88
CA SER A 140 -18.54 -16.04 10.59
C SER A 140 -17.63 -14.80 10.68
N GLN A 141 -16.31 -14.95 10.57
CA GLN A 141 -15.35 -13.84 10.61
C GLN A 141 -15.24 -13.08 9.27
N ILE A 142 -15.88 -13.56 8.20
CA ILE A 142 -15.79 -12.96 6.87
C ILE A 142 -16.44 -11.58 6.81
N GLU A 143 -17.58 -11.36 7.47
CA GLU A 143 -18.26 -10.06 7.42
C GLU A 143 -17.41 -8.94 8.07
N PRO A 144 -16.79 -9.14 9.26
CA PRO A 144 -15.79 -8.20 9.78
C PRO A 144 -14.60 -7.97 8.83
N ILE A 145 -14.08 -9.01 8.18
CA ILE A 145 -13.01 -8.88 7.19
C ILE A 145 -13.50 -8.04 6.01
N ALA A 146 -14.69 -8.34 5.49
CA ALA A 146 -15.31 -7.60 4.40
C ALA A 146 -15.52 -6.13 4.76
N ALA A 147 -15.86 -5.79 6.00
CA ALA A 147 -15.96 -4.40 6.45
C ALA A 147 -14.62 -3.66 6.43
N ALA A 148 -13.53 -4.33 6.82
CA ALA A 148 -12.18 -3.77 6.69
C ALA A 148 -11.79 -3.58 5.22
N LEU A 149 -11.98 -4.61 4.40
CA LEU A 149 -11.70 -4.57 2.97
C LEU A 149 -12.55 -3.54 2.24
N PHE A 150 -13.84 -3.40 2.55
CA PHE A 150 -14.73 -2.40 1.97
C PHE A 150 -14.26 -0.98 2.26
N MET A 151 -13.76 -0.71 3.47
CA MET A 151 -13.15 0.58 3.81
C MET A 151 -11.88 0.84 3.02
N ALA A 152 -11.11 -0.21 2.77
CA ALA A 152 -9.88 -0.15 1.99
C ALA A 152 -10.18 0.03 0.49
N SER A 153 -11.23 -0.63 -0.03
CA SER A 153 -11.62 -0.68 -1.44
C SER A 153 -10.57 -1.34 -2.36
N PRO A 154 -10.09 -2.56 -2.07
CA PRO A 154 -9.14 -3.26 -2.94
C PRO A 154 -9.81 -3.64 -4.28
N PHE A 155 -9.00 -3.90 -5.29
CA PHE A 155 -9.47 -4.40 -6.58
C PHE A 155 -9.64 -5.92 -6.53
N ILE A 156 -10.89 -6.39 -6.45
CA ILE A 156 -11.24 -7.82 -6.53
C ILE A 156 -11.14 -8.24 -8.00
N HIS A 157 -10.18 -9.10 -8.33
CA HIS A 157 -9.93 -9.56 -9.70
C HIS A 157 -10.50 -10.95 -9.98
N TYR A 158 -10.90 -11.68 -8.93
CA TYR A 158 -11.58 -12.96 -9.03
C TYR A 158 -12.57 -13.11 -7.89
N ASN A 159 -13.74 -13.67 -8.18
CA ASN A 159 -14.77 -13.98 -7.21
C ASN A 159 -15.65 -15.13 -7.75
N ASP A 160 -15.76 -16.22 -7.00
CA ASP A 160 -16.74 -17.30 -7.25
C ASP A 160 -17.61 -17.59 -6.01
N VAL A 161 -17.71 -16.64 -5.07
CA VAL A 161 -18.55 -16.76 -3.87
C VAL A 161 -20.03 -16.86 -4.26
N PRO A 162 -20.77 -17.89 -3.80
CA PRO A 162 -22.17 -18.08 -4.14
C PRO A 162 -23.08 -16.97 -3.62
N GLU A 163 -24.15 -16.65 -4.35
CA GLU A 163 -25.13 -15.63 -3.95
C GLU A 163 -25.76 -15.93 -2.58
N ALA A 164 -25.90 -17.21 -2.21
CA ALA A 164 -26.40 -17.62 -0.89
C ALA A 164 -25.52 -17.06 0.25
N GLU A 165 -24.20 -17.10 0.10
CA GLU A 165 -23.25 -16.55 1.08
C GLU A 165 -23.21 -15.02 1.07
N VAL A 166 -23.38 -14.42 -0.10
CA VAL A 166 -23.38 -12.97 -0.28
C VAL A 166 -24.66 -12.34 0.31
N LYS A 167 -25.81 -13.02 0.19
CA LYS A 167 -27.11 -12.52 0.66
C LYS A 167 -27.15 -12.35 2.17
N THR A 168 -26.46 -13.20 2.93
CA THR A 168 -26.37 -13.14 4.39
C THR A 168 -25.33 -12.13 4.89
N ARG A 169 -24.45 -11.63 4.01
CA ARG A 169 -23.30 -10.78 4.33
C ARG A 169 -23.36 -9.44 3.58
N PRO A 170 -24.07 -8.43 4.13
CA PRO A 170 -24.37 -7.20 3.40
C PRO A 170 -23.12 -6.40 3.04
N THR A 171 -22.07 -6.42 3.87
CA THR A 171 -20.84 -5.69 3.57
C THR A 171 -19.97 -6.43 2.57
N LEU A 172 -19.93 -7.77 2.64
CA LEU A 172 -19.31 -8.59 1.59
C LEU A 172 -19.96 -8.32 0.22
N ARG A 173 -21.29 -8.26 0.16
CA ARG A 173 -22.01 -7.93 -1.09
C ARG A 173 -21.55 -6.59 -1.67
N LYS A 174 -21.46 -5.56 -0.85
CA LYS A 174 -20.97 -4.23 -1.28
C LYS A 174 -19.53 -4.30 -1.80
N LEU A 175 -18.66 -5.01 -1.10
CA LEU A 175 -17.26 -5.21 -1.51
C LEU A 175 -17.15 -5.91 -2.87
N LEU A 176 -17.86 -7.03 -3.05
CA LEU A 176 -17.81 -7.82 -4.29
C LEU A 176 -18.46 -7.08 -5.47
N ASN A 177 -19.43 -6.20 -5.21
CA ASN A 177 -20.03 -5.32 -6.20
C ASN A 177 -19.16 -4.09 -6.55
N GLY A 178 -17.99 -3.92 -5.93
CA GLY A 178 -17.11 -2.79 -6.15
C GLY A 178 -17.64 -1.45 -5.60
N GLU A 179 -18.59 -1.49 -4.66
CA GLU A 179 -19.03 -0.29 -3.97
C GLU A 179 -17.89 0.29 -3.12
N THR A 180 -17.94 1.60 -2.86
CA THR A 180 -16.90 2.28 -2.06
C THR A 180 -17.51 2.98 -0.86
N ALA A 181 -16.76 3.00 0.26
CA ALA A 181 -17.14 3.76 1.44
C ALA A 181 -17.10 5.28 1.14
N VAL A 182 -18.27 5.87 0.92
CA VAL A 182 -18.41 7.30 0.59
C VAL A 182 -18.71 8.20 1.78
N MET A 183 -19.16 7.61 2.90
CA MET A 183 -19.53 8.33 4.13
C MET A 183 -18.47 8.14 5.23
N PRO A 184 -18.27 9.14 6.10
CA PRO A 184 -17.44 8.98 7.28
C PRO A 184 -18.07 7.99 8.29
N PRO A 185 -17.27 7.34 9.14
CA PRO A 185 -15.82 7.50 9.30
C PRO A 185 -15.00 6.84 8.18
N PHE A 186 -13.98 7.54 7.68
CA PHE A 186 -13.11 7.06 6.59
C PHE A 186 -11.97 6.12 7.05
N ALA A 187 -12.10 5.57 8.24
CA ALA A 187 -11.21 4.57 8.80
C ALA A 187 -12.02 3.60 9.67
N THR A 188 -11.60 2.34 9.73
CA THR A 188 -12.26 1.29 10.50
C THR A 188 -11.24 0.46 11.27
N LYS A 189 -11.70 -0.12 12.36
CA LYS A 189 -11.00 -1.14 13.14
C LYS A 189 -11.93 -2.34 13.25
N GLN A 190 -11.47 -3.49 12.81
CA GLN A 190 -12.17 -4.77 12.96
C GLN A 190 -11.33 -5.68 13.84
N ASN A 191 -11.99 -6.55 14.61
CA ASN A 191 -11.32 -7.58 15.40
C ASN A 191 -11.89 -8.92 14.97
N ILE A 192 -11.01 -9.88 14.72
CA ILE A 192 -11.38 -11.26 14.42
C ILE A 192 -10.57 -12.22 15.31
N GLY A 193 -11.06 -13.45 15.40
CA GLY A 193 -10.33 -14.57 16.02
C GLY A 193 -9.99 -15.64 15.00
N THR A 194 -8.80 -16.25 15.14
CA THR A 194 -8.46 -17.49 14.42
C THR A 194 -9.16 -18.68 15.08
N GLN A 195 -9.24 -19.81 14.36
CA GLN A 195 -9.74 -21.08 14.92
C GLN A 195 -8.68 -21.87 15.71
N ALA A 196 -7.55 -21.25 16.04
CA ALA A 196 -6.58 -21.84 16.95
C ALA A 196 -7.18 -22.04 18.35
N VAL A 197 -6.59 -22.96 19.13
CA VAL A 197 -6.97 -23.19 20.53
C VAL A 197 -5.71 -23.02 21.40
N PRO A 198 -5.58 -21.91 22.16
CA PRO A 198 -6.51 -20.78 22.25
C PRO A 198 -6.53 -19.93 20.96
N SER A 199 -7.64 -19.22 20.74
CA SER A 199 -7.80 -18.34 19.57
C SER A 199 -6.77 -17.22 19.59
N VAL A 200 -6.07 -17.02 18.46
CA VAL A 200 -5.18 -15.88 18.26
C VAL A 200 -6.00 -14.67 17.79
N PRO A 201 -6.00 -13.54 18.54
CA PRO A 201 -6.74 -12.34 18.15
C PRO A 201 -6.01 -11.54 17.06
N VAL A 202 -6.77 -11.09 16.07
CA VAL A 202 -6.26 -10.27 14.97
C VAL A 202 -7.05 -8.97 14.89
N GLN A 203 -6.34 -7.85 14.84
CA GLN A 203 -6.93 -6.53 14.62
C GLN A 203 -6.61 -6.06 13.21
N ILE A 204 -7.63 -5.55 12.52
CA ILE A 204 -7.53 -5.08 11.15
C ILE A 204 -7.81 -3.58 11.15
N PHE A 205 -6.84 -2.81 10.70
CA PHE A 205 -6.97 -1.36 10.53
C PHE A 205 -7.04 -1.05 9.05
N SER A 206 -8.07 -0.33 8.63
CA SER A 206 -8.21 0.06 7.22
C SER A 206 -8.63 1.51 7.13
N LYS A 207 -8.17 2.19 6.07
CA LYS A 207 -8.62 3.54 5.75
C LYS A 207 -8.97 3.63 4.28
N SER A 208 -9.94 4.48 3.96
CA SER A 208 -10.20 4.84 2.58
C SER A 208 -9.15 5.82 2.06
N GLY A 209 -8.96 5.86 0.74
CA GLY A 209 -8.17 6.91 0.09
C GLY A 209 -8.70 8.33 0.34
N ARG A 210 -9.95 8.48 0.78
CA ARG A 210 -10.54 9.77 1.18
C ARG A 210 -10.03 10.25 2.55
N SER A 211 -9.44 9.35 3.34
CA SER A 211 -8.92 9.66 4.67
C SER A 211 -7.61 10.44 4.59
N LYS A 212 -7.60 11.63 5.18
CA LYS A 212 -6.40 12.47 5.38
C LYS A 212 -5.52 12.00 6.54
N TYR A 213 -5.91 10.94 7.26
CA TYR A 213 -5.11 10.44 8.37
C TYR A 213 -3.85 9.73 7.87
N GLU A 214 -2.72 10.13 8.45
CA GLU A 214 -1.48 9.37 8.40
C GLU A 214 -1.66 8.13 9.30
N ILE A 215 -1.49 6.94 8.73
CA ILE A 215 -1.93 5.69 9.34
C ILE A 215 -1.08 5.31 10.55
N TYR A 216 0.23 5.56 10.53
CA TYR A 216 1.14 5.10 11.57
C TYR A 216 0.96 5.94 12.84
N GLN A 217 0.93 7.26 12.72
CA GLN A 217 0.79 8.20 13.82
C GLN A 217 -0.65 8.32 14.31
N LYS A 218 -1.62 8.49 13.38
CA LYS A 218 -3.00 8.83 13.76
C LYS A 218 -3.90 7.62 13.97
N VAL A 219 -3.53 6.43 13.48
CA VAL A 219 -4.32 5.19 13.65
C VAL A 219 -3.54 4.20 14.51
N ILE A 220 -2.45 3.62 13.99
CA ILE A 220 -1.74 2.50 14.63
C ILE A 220 -1.14 2.91 15.98
N SER A 221 -0.34 3.98 16.01
CA SER A 221 0.33 4.43 17.23
C SER A 221 -0.70 4.77 18.29
N LYS A 222 -1.79 5.49 17.94
CA LYS A 222 -2.90 5.80 18.86
C LYS A 222 -3.55 4.56 19.46
N GLN A 223 -3.69 3.49 18.68
CA GLN A 223 -4.30 2.24 19.10
C GLN A 223 -3.36 1.41 19.98
N LEU A 224 -2.11 1.24 19.55
CA LEU A 224 -1.10 0.46 20.29
C LEU A 224 -0.61 1.17 21.55
N LYS A 225 -0.65 2.51 21.60
CA LYS A 225 -0.15 3.34 22.70
C LYS A 225 1.31 3.04 23.09
N LYS A 226 2.11 2.54 22.14
CA LYS A 226 3.51 2.15 22.33
C LYS A 226 4.40 2.81 21.28
N THR A 227 5.71 2.85 21.55
CA THR A 227 6.71 3.07 20.50
C THR A 227 6.70 1.88 19.54
N ILE A 228 6.78 2.17 18.25
CA ILE A 228 6.77 1.16 17.19
C ILE A 228 8.05 1.24 16.36
N LYS A 229 8.58 0.09 15.95
CA LYS A 229 9.65 -0.06 14.98
C LYS A 229 9.05 -0.47 13.65
N VAL A 230 9.40 0.22 12.56
CA VAL A 230 8.81 0.05 11.23
C VAL A 230 9.87 -0.41 10.25
N TRP A 231 9.63 -1.55 9.61
CA TRP A 231 10.31 -1.99 8.39
C TRP A 231 9.44 -1.64 7.19
N SER A 232 10.02 -0.91 6.26
CA SER A 232 9.32 -0.49 5.06
C SER A 232 10.34 -0.04 4.04
N ARG A 233 10.16 -0.48 2.79
CA ARG A 233 10.88 0.07 1.66
C ARG A 233 10.62 1.58 1.60
N ARG A 234 11.70 2.36 1.53
CA ARG A 234 11.65 3.82 1.65
C ARG A 234 12.83 4.47 0.95
N ASP A 235 12.65 5.74 0.59
CA ASP A 235 13.78 6.57 0.20
C ASP A 235 14.63 6.94 1.43
N LYS A 236 15.90 7.29 1.22
CA LYS A 236 16.81 7.73 2.30
C LYS A 236 16.43 9.09 2.90
N LYS A 237 15.28 9.67 2.53
CA LYS A 237 14.85 11.02 2.95
C LYS A 237 13.90 11.00 4.14
N LEU A 238 13.31 9.85 4.45
CA LEU A 238 12.51 9.68 5.66
C LEU A 238 13.37 9.80 6.91
N LYS A 239 13.07 10.80 7.76
CA LYS A 239 13.72 10.95 9.07
C LYS A 239 13.33 9.78 9.97
N ALA A 240 14.33 9.19 10.63
CA ALA A 240 14.20 7.94 11.39
C ALA A 240 13.22 8.02 12.59
N ASN A 241 12.95 9.23 13.10
CA ASN A 241 12.23 9.43 14.35
C ASN A 241 11.07 10.41 14.17
N CYS A 242 9.83 9.89 14.16
CA CYS A 242 8.65 10.73 14.38
C CYS A 242 8.32 10.75 15.87
N LYS A 243 8.43 11.93 16.49
CA LYS A 243 8.13 12.10 17.92
C LYS A 243 6.62 12.30 18.11
N ILE A 244 6.04 11.50 18.98
CA ILE A 244 4.67 11.63 19.47
C ILE A 244 4.78 11.80 20.99
N PRO A 245 3.90 12.58 21.66
CA PRO A 245 3.95 12.68 23.12
C PRO A 245 3.99 11.28 23.78
N GLY A 246 5.08 11.00 24.50
CA GLY A 246 5.32 9.73 25.22
C GLY A 246 5.73 8.52 24.37
N ARG A 247 5.92 8.62 23.06
CA ARG A 247 6.23 7.46 22.18
C ARG A 247 6.89 7.85 20.85
N HIS A 248 7.53 6.90 20.20
CA HIS A 248 8.22 7.14 18.93
C HIS A 248 7.74 6.21 17.81
N ILE A 249 7.92 6.66 16.56
CA ILE A 249 7.96 5.76 15.40
C ILE A 249 9.43 5.72 14.97
N LEU A 250 10.04 4.55 15.10
CA LEU A 250 11.44 4.27 14.80
C LEU A 250 11.52 3.47 13.49
N LEU A 251 12.48 3.80 12.64
CA LEU A 251 12.73 3.03 11.42
C LEU A 251 13.75 1.91 11.70
N VAL A 252 13.43 0.69 11.28
CA VAL A 252 14.36 -0.45 11.37
C VAL A 252 15.50 -0.23 10.39
N SER A 253 16.74 -0.35 10.88
CA SER A 253 17.95 -0.23 10.07
C SER A 253 18.10 -1.42 9.13
N SER A 254 18.63 -1.16 7.93
CA SER A 254 18.95 -2.18 6.92
C SER A 254 20.46 -2.44 6.92
N PRO A 255 20.91 -3.69 6.71
CA PRO A 255 20.11 -4.91 6.51
C PRO A 255 19.54 -5.49 7.83
N ILE A 256 18.53 -6.35 7.71
CA ILE A 256 18.08 -7.26 8.77
C ILE A 256 18.56 -8.69 8.50
N SER A 257 18.53 -9.54 9.52
CA SER A 257 18.78 -10.98 9.38
C SER A 257 17.50 -11.75 9.73
N VAL A 258 17.10 -12.67 8.85
CA VAL A 258 16.00 -13.62 9.06
C VAL A 258 16.59 -15.01 8.93
N ASP A 259 16.73 -15.73 10.04
CA ASP A 259 17.39 -17.05 10.09
C ASP A 259 18.75 -17.08 9.35
N ASN A 260 19.64 -16.14 9.71
CA ASN A 260 20.96 -15.95 9.10
C ASN A 260 20.95 -15.52 7.61
N GLN A 261 19.79 -15.27 7.02
CA GLN A 261 19.66 -14.70 5.69
C GLN A 261 19.53 -13.18 5.75
N ALA A 262 20.43 -12.47 5.07
CA ALA A 262 20.40 -11.01 5.02
C ALA A 262 19.28 -10.52 4.10
N SER A 263 18.42 -9.64 4.62
CA SER A 263 17.42 -8.91 3.84
C SER A 263 17.71 -7.40 3.87
N SER A 264 17.50 -6.73 2.74
CA SER A 264 17.78 -5.31 2.56
C SER A 264 16.56 -4.59 2.02
N LEU A 265 16.41 -3.30 2.34
CA LEU A 265 15.25 -2.51 1.91
C LEU A 265 15.09 -2.43 0.38
N GLU A 266 16.17 -2.58 -0.37
CA GLU A 266 16.17 -2.56 -1.84
C GLU A 266 15.62 -3.86 -2.44
N LYS A 267 15.80 -4.98 -1.73
CA LYS A 267 15.43 -6.33 -2.16
C LYS A 267 14.31 -6.95 -1.32
N ASP A 268 13.62 -6.16 -0.49
CA ASP A 268 12.53 -6.63 0.36
C ASP A 268 11.32 -5.75 0.11
N VAL A 269 10.22 -6.36 -0.33
CA VAL A 269 8.99 -5.63 -0.66
C VAL A 269 7.99 -5.62 0.51
N THR A 270 8.35 -6.22 1.64
CA THR A 270 7.50 -6.29 2.82
C THR A 270 7.45 -4.95 3.55
N ASN A 271 6.31 -4.69 4.18
CA ASN A 271 6.16 -3.58 5.10
C ASN A 271 5.53 -4.15 6.37
N TRP A 272 6.17 -3.93 7.50
CA TRP A 272 5.71 -4.43 8.78
C TRP A 272 6.15 -3.52 9.92
N LEU A 273 5.50 -3.68 11.07
CA LEU A 273 5.88 -2.98 12.28
C LEU A 273 5.71 -3.88 13.51
N ILE A 274 6.51 -3.59 14.53
CA ILE A 274 6.46 -4.24 15.84
C ILE A 274 6.49 -3.16 16.95
N PRO A 275 5.71 -3.30 18.03
CA PRO A 275 5.86 -2.46 19.21
C PRO A 275 7.13 -2.85 19.98
N GLU A 276 7.64 -1.95 20.84
CA GLU A 276 8.90 -2.16 21.59
C GLU A 276 8.96 -3.46 22.41
N ASN A 277 7.83 -3.97 22.91
CA ASN A 277 7.78 -5.22 23.67
C ASN A 277 7.61 -6.48 22.80
N GLY A 278 7.50 -6.34 21.47
CA GLY A 278 7.49 -7.46 20.52
C GLY A 278 6.26 -8.38 20.59
N ASP A 279 5.20 -8.01 21.30
CA ASP A 279 4.00 -8.83 21.51
C ASP A 279 3.03 -8.85 20.31
N VAL A 280 3.23 -7.93 19.35
CA VAL A 280 2.38 -7.77 18.17
C VAL A 280 3.25 -7.74 16.94
N PHE A 281 2.85 -8.49 15.92
CA PHE A 281 3.41 -8.35 14.58
C PHE A 281 2.35 -7.76 13.67
N CYS A 282 2.68 -6.66 13.00
CA CYS A 282 1.75 -6.01 12.08
C CYS A 282 2.28 -6.05 10.65
N ALA A 283 1.55 -6.67 9.73
CA ALA A 283 1.79 -6.57 8.30
C ALA A 283 1.05 -5.36 7.72
N VAL A 284 1.74 -4.61 6.86
CA VAL A 284 1.24 -3.37 6.25
C VAL A 284 1.28 -3.55 4.74
N ASP A 285 0.21 -3.18 4.05
CA ASP A 285 0.14 -3.32 2.60
C ASP A 285 0.94 -2.27 1.82
N LYS A 286 0.96 -1.00 2.24
CA LYS A 286 1.79 0.04 1.61
C LYS A 286 3.00 0.44 2.45
N PRO A 287 4.09 0.87 1.78
CA PRO A 287 5.24 1.40 2.47
C PRO A 287 4.90 2.67 3.27
N TYR A 288 5.64 2.84 4.35
CA TYR A 288 5.77 4.08 5.08
C TYR A 288 6.45 5.13 4.19
N ALA A 289 5.62 5.91 3.48
CA ALA A 289 6.05 7.06 2.72
C ALA A 289 5.60 8.34 3.42
N ILE A 290 6.54 9.24 3.70
CA ILE A 290 6.21 10.64 3.92
C ILE A 290 5.96 11.23 2.54
N SER A 291 4.71 11.52 2.19
CA SER A 291 4.44 12.45 1.08
C SER A 291 5.15 13.76 1.42
N GLN A 292 6.26 14.05 0.75
CA GLN A 292 6.93 15.34 0.90
C GLN A 292 6.07 16.38 0.20
N LYS A 293 5.52 17.31 0.98
CA LYS A 293 4.90 18.53 0.46
C LYS A 293 5.94 19.62 0.51
N VAL A 294 6.08 20.38 -0.58
CA VAL A 294 6.87 21.61 -0.62
C VAL A 294 5.95 22.70 -1.15
N VAL A 295 5.90 23.83 -0.46
CA VAL A 295 5.15 25.01 -0.91
C VAL A 295 6.14 26.11 -1.23
N LEU A 296 5.99 26.76 -2.39
CA LEU A 296 6.68 27.98 -2.74
C LEU A 296 5.66 29.09 -2.96
N TYR A 297 5.90 30.23 -2.34
CA TYR A 297 5.15 31.45 -2.59
C TYR A 297 6.08 32.49 -3.22
N LYS A 298 5.70 33.01 -4.38
CA LYS A 298 6.34 34.14 -5.05
C LYS A 298 5.55 35.41 -4.72
N PRO A 299 6.12 36.37 -4.00
CA PRO A 299 5.45 37.66 -3.77
C PRO A 299 5.33 38.49 -5.06
N PRO A 300 4.32 39.38 -5.16
CA PRO A 300 4.25 40.40 -6.19
C PRO A 300 5.53 41.24 -6.27
N GLY A 301 6.05 41.48 -7.47
CA GLY A 301 7.25 42.30 -7.71
C GLY A 301 8.58 41.61 -7.39
N GLU A 302 8.57 40.45 -6.73
CA GLU A 302 9.79 39.74 -6.31
C GLU A 302 10.15 38.61 -7.27
N LYS A 303 11.43 38.54 -7.68
CA LYS A 303 11.95 37.42 -8.49
C LYS A 303 12.27 36.19 -7.65
N ARG A 304 12.49 36.40 -6.35
CA ARG A 304 12.78 35.36 -5.36
C ARG A 304 11.53 34.93 -4.63
N GLY A 305 11.31 33.62 -4.55
CA GLY A 305 10.21 33.05 -3.75
C GLY A 305 10.60 32.81 -2.29
N LYS A 306 9.61 32.45 -1.47
CA LYS A 306 9.79 31.83 -0.16
C LYS A 306 9.35 30.37 -0.23
N ILE A 307 10.04 29.48 0.47
CA ILE A 307 9.80 28.03 0.49
C ILE A 307 9.43 27.56 1.89
N LEU A 308 8.46 26.64 1.96
CA LEU A 308 8.05 25.93 3.17
C LEU A 308 8.17 24.43 2.94
N VAL A 309 9.04 23.78 3.72
CA VAL A 309 9.30 22.33 3.65
C VAL A 309 8.93 21.69 4.99
N PRO A 310 7.75 21.06 5.10
CA PRO A 310 7.37 20.19 6.20
C PRO A 310 8.48 19.20 6.60
N PRO A 311 8.73 18.97 7.91
CA PRO A 311 7.95 19.46 9.04
C PRO A 311 8.34 20.87 9.55
N GLY A 312 9.06 21.68 8.76
CA GLY A 312 9.43 23.03 9.18
C GLY A 312 8.21 23.96 9.33
N ASP A 313 8.21 24.77 10.39
CA ASP A 313 7.12 25.69 10.74
C ASP A 313 7.35 27.13 10.22
N ALA A 314 8.46 27.38 9.50
CA ALA A 314 8.84 28.70 9.03
C ALA A 314 9.11 28.73 7.53
N TRP A 315 8.70 29.83 6.89
CA TRP A 315 9.08 30.15 5.52
C TRP A 315 10.56 30.55 5.48
N ALA A 316 11.31 29.91 4.59
CA ALA A 316 12.70 30.29 4.27
C ALA A 316 12.76 30.97 2.92
N ASP A 317 13.78 31.77 2.66
CA ASP A 317 13.99 32.32 1.32
C ASP A 317 14.40 31.22 0.34
N ASN A 318 13.86 31.27 -0.88
CA ASN A 318 14.30 30.39 -1.94
C ASN A 318 15.76 30.75 -2.29
N PRO A 319 16.67 29.77 -2.40
CA PRO A 319 18.11 30.04 -2.53
C PRO A 319 18.49 30.77 -3.83
N GLN A 320 17.62 30.76 -4.83
CA GLN A 320 17.81 31.40 -6.13
C GLN A 320 16.52 32.05 -6.63
N ASP A 321 16.64 32.96 -7.60
CA ASP A 321 15.49 33.55 -8.29
C ASP A 321 14.81 32.51 -9.19
N LEU A 322 13.50 32.63 -9.37
CA LEU A 322 12.69 31.63 -10.11
C LEU A 322 13.01 31.53 -11.61
N GLN A 323 13.79 32.46 -12.16
CA GLN A 323 14.24 32.41 -13.56
C GLN A 323 15.45 31.48 -13.76
N ASN A 324 16.17 31.16 -12.69
CA ASN A 324 17.40 30.41 -12.75
C ASN A 324 17.07 28.91 -12.64
N ALA A 325 17.13 28.17 -13.74
CA ALA A 325 16.89 26.72 -13.72
C ALA A 325 17.81 25.97 -12.72
N ALA A 326 18.99 26.52 -12.45
CA ALA A 326 19.94 25.97 -11.48
C ALA A 326 19.48 26.24 -10.04
N ALA A 327 19.45 25.16 -9.24
CA ALA A 327 19.43 25.21 -7.78
C ALA A 327 18.17 25.77 -7.07
N HIS A 328 17.00 25.81 -7.73
CA HIS A 328 15.73 25.90 -6.98
C HIS A 328 14.81 24.68 -7.18
N SER A 329 14.03 24.40 -6.14
CA SER A 329 13.25 23.16 -5.97
C SER A 329 12.24 22.91 -7.10
N PHE A 330 11.60 23.97 -7.61
CA PHE A 330 10.60 23.86 -8.67
C PHE A 330 11.16 23.65 -10.08
N ALA A 331 12.33 24.20 -10.42
CA ALA A 331 12.98 23.90 -11.69
C ALA A 331 13.40 22.43 -11.74
N LYS A 332 13.96 21.92 -10.63
CA LYS A 332 14.31 20.51 -10.53
C LYS A 332 13.10 19.58 -10.59
N ALA A 333 12.00 19.96 -9.92
CA ALA A 333 10.76 19.19 -9.97
C ALA A 333 10.14 19.15 -11.38
N LEU A 334 10.34 20.21 -12.19
CA LEU A 334 9.82 20.33 -13.56
C LEU A 334 10.79 19.85 -14.64
N GLU A 335 12.00 19.41 -14.28
CA GLU A 335 13.06 19.02 -15.23
C GLU A 335 12.57 18.02 -16.28
N SER A 336 11.79 17.00 -15.86
CA SER A 336 11.25 15.97 -16.76
C SER A 336 10.06 16.45 -17.62
N VAL A 337 9.58 17.67 -17.40
CA VAL A 337 8.53 18.33 -18.21
C VAL A 337 9.16 19.17 -19.32
N VAL A 338 10.31 19.80 -19.01
CA VAL A 338 11.05 20.67 -19.92
C VAL A 338 12.11 19.92 -20.75
N GLN A 339 12.55 18.75 -20.29
CA GLN A 339 13.54 17.88 -20.96
C GLN A 339 12.98 16.47 -21.17
N ASN A 340 13.51 15.77 -22.18
CA ASN A 340 13.13 14.39 -22.46
C ASN A 340 13.92 13.43 -21.57
N HIS A 341 13.20 12.67 -20.74
CA HIS A 341 13.73 11.52 -20.02
C HIS A 341 12.99 10.25 -20.45
N ASN A 342 13.71 9.17 -20.79
CA ASN A 342 13.11 7.94 -21.31
C ASN A 342 12.12 7.31 -20.31
N ASP A 343 12.47 7.38 -19.03
CA ASP A 343 11.77 6.73 -17.92
C ASP A 343 10.76 7.63 -17.21
N LYS A 344 10.51 8.83 -17.73
CA LYS A 344 9.55 9.78 -17.16
C LYS A 344 8.47 10.14 -18.16
N LYS A 345 7.23 10.18 -17.70
CA LYS A 345 6.08 10.67 -18.47
C LYS A 345 5.37 11.75 -17.66
N PHE A 346 4.64 12.63 -18.32
CA PHE A 346 3.87 13.66 -17.63
C PHE A 346 2.60 14.00 -18.40
N PHE A 347 1.61 14.54 -17.68
CA PHE A 347 0.49 15.26 -18.27
C PHE A 347 0.31 16.58 -17.52
N ALA A 348 -0.08 17.61 -18.25
CA ALA A 348 -0.33 18.95 -17.73
C ALA A 348 -1.79 19.33 -17.94
N TYR A 349 -2.31 20.16 -17.05
CA TYR A 349 -3.65 20.70 -17.17
C TYR A 349 -3.68 22.17 -16.76
N ASN A 350 -4.60 22.90 -17.37
CA ASN A 350 -4.74 24.33 -17.20
C ASN A 350 -6.20 24.67 -16.89
N ASN A 351 -6.55 24.64 -15.60
CA ASN A 351 -7.82 25.18 -15.09
C ASN A 351 -7.50 26.36 -14.14
N ALA A 352 -8.46 26.82 -13.31
CA ALA A 352 -8.25 27.91 -12.35
C ALA A 352 -7.01 27.75 -11.45
N ALA A 353 -6.51 26.53 -11.23
CA ALA A 353 -5.18 26.23 -10.72
C ALA A 353 -4.48 25.23 -11.65
N SER A 354 -3.55 25.71 -12.49
CA SER A 354 -2.77 24.86 -13.40
C SER A 354 -1.94 23.83 -12.65
N GLY A 355 -1.63 22.71 -13.30
CA GLY A 355 -0.76 21.71 -12.69
C GLY A 355 -0.18 20.70 -13.66
N VAL A 356 0.82 19.97 -13.17
CA VAL A 356 1.53 18.92 -13.90
C VAL A 356 1.69 17.72 -13.00
N VAL A 357 1.40 16.54 -13.54
CA VAL A 357 1.69 15.27 -12.87
C VAL A 357 2.80 14.58 -13.64
N ILE A 358 3.83 14.13 -12.93
CA ILE A 358 5.03 13.49 -13.47
C ILE A 358 5.13 12.09 -12.88
N LEU A 359 5.34 11.11 -13.75
CA LEU A 359 5.38 9.68 -13.48
C LEU A 359 6.79 9.13 -13.67
N ASP A 360 7.22 8.24 -12.77
CA ASP A 360 8.30 7.30 -13.02
C ASP A 360 7.71 5.99 -13.57
N ILE A 361 8.14 5.56 -14.76
CA ILE A 361 7.60 4.36 -15.42
C ILE A 361 8.53 3.14 -15.33
N ARG A 362 9.59 3.21 -14.52
CA ARG A 362 10.49 2.06 -14.34
C ARG A 362 9.76 0.91 -13.64
N ALA A 363 10.05 -0.32 -14.06
CA ALA A 363 9.43 -1.49 -13.44
C ALA A 363 9.78 -1.55 -11.94
N GLY A 364 8.75 -1.70 -11.10
CA GLY A 364 8.90 -1.79 -9.64
C GLY A 364 9.06 -0.47 -8.89
N THR A 365 8.92 0.69 -9.55
CA THR A 365 8.81 2.01 -8.89
C THR A 365 7.32 2.39 -8.74
N ASP A 366 6.96 3.03 -7.62
CA ASP A 366 5.61 3.61 -7.39
C ASP A 366 5.83 5.06 -6.94
N GLU A 367 6.43 5.84 -7.83
CA GLU A 367 6.89 7.21 -7.58
C GLU A 367 6.29 8.18 -8.61
N ALA A 368 5.66 9.23 -8.09
CA ALA A 368 5.13 10.30 -8.89
C ALA A 368 5.25 11.65 -8.17
N ALA A 369 5.14 12.73 -8.93
CA ALA A 369 5.07 14.08 -8.40
C ALA A 369 3.84 14.79 -8.96
N TRP A 370 3.14 15.54 -8.11
CA TRP A 370 2.07 16.43 -8.54
C TRP A 370 2.42 17.86 -8.16
N ILE A 371 2.49 18.71 -9.18
CA ILE A 371 2.77 20.13 -9.06
C ILE A 371 1.49 20.89 -9.38
N VAL A 372 1.07 21.76 -8.47
CA VAL A 372 -0.07 22.67 -8.67
C VAL A 372 0.43 24.09 -8.53
N HIS A 373 0.02 24.98 -9.43
CA HIS A 373 0.40 26.38 -9.38
C HIS A 373 -0.68 27.31 -9.92
N THR A 374 -0.44 28.59 -9.72
CA THR A 374 -1.33 29.69 -10.14
C THR A 374 -0.76 30.49 -11.32
N VAL A 375 0.42 30.11 -11.83
CA VAL A 375 1.09 30.77 -12.96
C VAL A 375 0.41 30.39 -14.29
N PRO A 376 -0.19 31.33 -15.05
CA PRO A 376 -0.83 31.03 -16.32
C PRO A 376 0.16 30.53 -17.38
N GLY A 377 -0.25 29.53 -18.18
CA GLY A 377 0.54 29.04 -19.33
C GLY A 377 1.88 28.38 -18.98
N TYR A 378 2.09 28.04 -17.72
CA TYR A 378 3.33 27.45 -17.19
C TYR A 378 3.10 26.00 -16.73
N PRO A 379 4.14 25.16 -16.66
CA PRO A 379 5.36 25.27 -17.45
C PRO A 379 5.06 25.03 -18.94
N ILE A 380 5.92 25.52 -19.83
CA ILE A 380 5.84 25.20 -21.25
C ILE A 380 6.53 23.85 -21.47
N PRO A 381 5.81 22.78 -21.90
CA PRO A 381 6.41 21.47 -22.07
C PRO A 381 7.48 21.47 -23.18
N LYS A 382 8.57 20.72 -22.96
CA LYS A 382 9.66 20.52 -23.95
C LYS A 382 10.35 21.80 -24.44
N VAL A 383 10.26 22.87 -23.68
CA VAL A 383 11.00 24.12 -23.89
C VAL A 383 11.91 24.35 -22.69
N GLN A 384 13.05 25.00 -22.90
CA GLN A 384 13.97 25.36 -21.81
C GLN A 384 13.22 26.02 -20.65
N TYR A 385 13.53 25.60 -19.43
CA TYR A 385 12.93 26.14 -18.22
C TYR A 385 13.03 27.68 -18.19
N THR A 386 11.88 28.35 -18.05
CA THR A 386 11.80 29.81 -17.90
C THR A 386 10.54 30.15 -17.10
N PHE A 387 10.66 31.07 -16.13
CA PHE A 387 9.50 31.64 -15.45
C PHE A 387 8.92 32.80 -16.28
N PRO A 388 7.59 32.91 -16.48
CA PRO A 388 7.01 33.91 -17.36
C PRO A 388 7.28 35.33 -16.87
N ALA A 389 7.91 36.16 -17.71
CA ALA A 389 8.29 37.52 -17.32
C ALA A 389 7.07 38.43 -17.07
N SER A 390 5.94 38.18 -17.75
CA SER A 390 4.67 38.87 -17.53
C SER A 390 4.14 38.70 -16.10
N GLU A 391 4.52 37.62 -15.43
CA GLU A 391 3.99 37.24 -14.12
C GLU A 391 4.86 37.73 -12.95
N TYR A 392 5.90 38.52 -13.19
CA TYR A 392 6.73 39.05 -12.09
C TYR A 392 5.97 40.02 -11.19
N ALA A 393 5.06 40.81 -11.74
CA ALA A 393 4.25 41.75 -10.98
C ALA A 393 3.21 41.05 -10.09
N ASN A 394 2.89 39.79 -10.37
CA ASN A 394 1.83 39.04 -9.69
C ASN A 394 2.39 38.13 -8.59
N GLY A 395 1.55 37.83 -7.60
CA GLY A 395 1.84 36.83 -6.58
C GLY A 395 1.41 35.44 -7.03
N HIS A 396 2.24 34.42 -6.79
CA HIS A 396 1.90 33.05 -7.16
C HIS A 396 2.21 32.04 -6.07
N LEU A 397 1.31 31.08 -5.93
CA LEU A 397 1.52 29.87 -5.14
C LEU A 397 1.89 28.71 -6.06
N LEU A 398 2.91 27.94 -5.67
CA LEU A 398 3.28 26.67 -6.26
C LEU A 398 3.39 25.61 -5.16
N ILE A 399 2.84 24.43 -5.39
CA ILE A 399 2.84 23.30 -4.45
C ILE A 399 3.38 22.09 -5.19
N CYS A 400 4.40 21.45 -4.65
CA CYS A 400 4.90 20.17 -5.13
C CYS A 400 4.58 19.09 -4.09
N LEU A 401 3.97 18.01 -4.53
CA LEU A 401 3.62 16.84 -3.72
C LEU A 401 4.34 15.62 -4.28
N THR A 402 5.16 14.97 -3.48
CA THR A 402 5.60 13.60 -3.77
C THR A 402 4.44 12.66 -3.45
N ILE A 403 3.98 11.96 -4.47
CA ILE A 403 2.85 11.03 -4.41
C ILE A 403 3.28 9.67 -4.94
N SER A 404 2.55 8.61 -4.63
CA SER A 404 2.72 7.36 -5.36
C SER A 404 2.06 7.44 -6.74
N GLU A 405 2.54 6.68 -7.74
CA GLU A 405 1.88 6.57 -9.05
C GLU A 405 0.41 6.18 -8.89
N SER A 406 0.17 5.27 -7.96
CA SER A 406 -1.17 4.81 -7.62
C SER A 406 -2.11 5.99 -7.21
N GLN A 407 -1.60 7.15 -6.74
CA GLN A 407 -2.40 8.32 -6.31
C GLN A 407 -2.85 9.24 -7.44
N ILE A 408 -2.41 8.98 -8.68
CA ILE A 408 -2.65 9.86 -9.82
C ILE A 408 -4.08 9.79 -10.30
N GLU A 409 -4.66 8.60 -10.39
CA GLU A 409 -6.01 8.41 -10.94
C GLU A 409 -7.10 9.13 -10.11
N PRO A 410 -7.05 9.13 -8.76
CA PRO A 410 -7.88 10.01 -7.94
C PRO A 410 -7.71 11.52 -8.19
N ILE A 411 -6.53 11.96 -8.66
CA ILE A 411 -6.25 13.37 -8.99
C ILE A 411 -6.89 13.69 -10.35
N VAL A 412 -6.62 12.87 -11.37
CA VAL A 412 -7.13 13.04 -12.75
C VAL A 412 -8.65 13.06 -12.79
N SER A 413 -9.29 12.15 -12.06
CA SER A 413 -10.76 12.05 -12.01
C SER A 413 -11.46 13.25 -11.35
N ARG A 414 -10.75 14.01 -10.50
CA ARG A 414 -11.29 15.19 -9.79
C ARG A 414 -10.97 16.51 -10.48
N THR A 415 -9.94 16.57 -11.30
CA THR A 415 -9.53 17.78 -12.02
C THR A 415 -10.35 18.04 -13.30
N SER A 416 -11.41 17.26 -13.55
CA SER A 416 -12.22 17.31 -14.78
C SER A 416 -11.40 17.15 -16.05
N LEU A 417 -10.33 16.35 -15.99
CA LEU A 417 -9.54 15.97 -17.16
C LEU A 417 -10.25 14.83 -17.88
N LYS A 418 -11.26 15.18 -18.67
CA LYS A 418 -11.71 14.32 -19.76
C LYS A 418 -10.74 14.55 -20.92
N GLY A 419 -9.78 13.65 -21.06
CA GLY A 419 -9.13 13.40 -22.34
C GLY A 419 -10.04 12.53 -23.20
#